data_AF-A0A409Y8C9-F1
#
_entry.id   AF-A0A409Y8C9-F1
#
_cell.length_a   1.000
_cell.length_b   1.000
_cell.length_c   1.000
_cell.angle_alpha   90.00
_cell.angle_beta   90.00
_cell.angle_gamma   90.00
#
_symmetry.space_group_name_H-M   'P 1'
#
loop_
_entity.id
_entity.type
_entity.pdbx_description
1 polymer ?
#
loop_
_entity_poly.entity_id
_entity_poly.type
_entity_poly.pdbx_seq_one_letter_code
_entity_poly.pdbx_strand_id
1 'polypeptide(L)'
;MSNSAVPSSVTATLKYSVAPSDGVRAYQHVEADPITGERKKNFTQEDKQVEIENLRGKEDSVSLDTTGFQYFKRPAKHTSFANDEEIVREYYPESIELIKELTGASRVVLFDHTVRRRRPDDNEDAPGRRQPVSGVHVDQSAQAAIARVHRHMPAEEVPELLKKRFQIINLWRPIGRPALDWPLALCDHRSVDPSDLFPVARIYQDTQGETLTVKYNPNHKWKYLSGMTPDELVLIKCSDSIQDGSVAVFTPHTGFQDSTTPPGTPPQTMSEAPILPFTEAKLVYSVPPEHGVRAYTHFDVDPITGERKTNIGKQEKKVVVENLRGKEDTVTLDSAGFQYFKHPAKHTSFANDDEIIREYYPESIELLKKLTGASRVEIFDHTVRRRRPGEIDDVPGRRQPVSRVHVDQSSKAAIARVHWHMPAAEVPELLKKRFQIINLWRPIHHPAFDWPLALCDYRSIDPNDFFPSARMYPDREGETLGVKYNPNHKWKYMSGMTPDELVLIKWQVAADSIQDGSVAVFTPHTGFEDPNTPAGTPPRQSIELRALVFYD
;
A
#
# COMPACT_ATOMS: atom_id res chain seq x y z
N MET A 1 -11.90 6.59 -23.12
CA MET A 1 -13.10 6.52 -22.26
C MET A 1 -13.26 7.88 -21.59
N SER A 2 -14.48 8.40 -21.48
CA SER A 2 -14.79 9.77 -21.08
C SER A 2 -14.16 10.15 -19.74
N ASN A 3 -13.43 11.27 -19.69
CA ASN A 3 -13.10 11.98 -18.44
C ASN A 3 -14.42 12.31 -17.72
N SER A 4 -14.84 11.49 -16.75
CA SER A 4 -15.88 11.92 -15.82
C SER A 4 -15.27 13.04 -14.97
N ALA A 5 -15.70 14.28 -15.20
CA ALA A 5 -15.31 15.41 -14.38
C ALA A 5 -15.61 15.11 -12.92
N VAL A 6 -14.64 15.33 -12.02
CA VAL A 6 -14.85 15.20 -10.58
C VAL A 6 -15.96 16.20 -10.20
N PRO A 7 -17.01 15.77 -9.49
CA PRO A 7 -18.14 16.64 -9.20
C PRO A 7 -17.73 17.83 -8.32
N SER A 8 -18.37 18.97 -8.53
CA SER A 8 -18.12 20.22 -7.80
C SER A 8 -18.58 20.16 -6.34
N SER A 9 -19.48 19.25 -6.01
CA SER A 9 -19.96 18.98 -4.66
C SER A 9 -20.46 17.54 -4.55
N VAL A 10 -20.56 17.04 -3.32
CA VAL A 10 -21.11 15.71 -3.02
C VAL A 10 -22.13 15.84 -1.91
N THR A 11 -23.22 15.07 -2.00
CA THR A 11 -24.19 14.97 -0.91
C THR A 11 -23.84 13.78 -0.04
N ALA A 12 -23.67 14.02 1.25
CA ALA A 12 -23.32 12.99 2.23
C ALA A 12 -24.07 13.17 3.55
N THR A 13 -24.18 12.10 4.31
CA THR A 13 -24.76 12.12 5.65
C THR A 13 -23.68 12.45 6.68
N LEU A 14 -23.85 13.56 7.40
CA LEU A 14 -23.04 13.93 8.57
C LEU A 14 -23.84 13.70 9.85
N LYS A 15 -23.13 13.27 10.90
CA LYS A 15 -23.72 12.97 12.22
C LYS A 15 -23.51 14.15 13.17
N TYR A 16 -24.55 14.96 13.33
CA TYR A 16 -24.61 16.06 14.29
C TYR A 16 -25.03 15.57 15.67
N SER A 17 -24.86 16.41 16.70
CA SER A 17 -25.31 16.04 18.05
C SER A 17 -26.39 16.97 18.59
N VAL A 18 -27.26 16.39 19.40
CA VAL A 18 -28.36 17.08 20.06
C VAL A 18 -28.02 17.15 21.54
N ALA A 19 -28.03 18.38 22.07
CA ALA A 19 -27.73 18.63 23.48
C ALA A 19 -28.77 17.95 24.41
N PRO A 20 -28.39 17.60 25.65
CA PRO A 20 -29.33 17.05 26.64
C PRO A 20 -30.48 18.04 26.91
N SER A 21 -31.71 17.52 27.10
CA SER A 21 -32.94 18.33 27.24
C SER A 21 -33.03 19.16 28.54
N ASP A 22 -32.14 18.91 29.51
CA ASP A 22 -32.33 19.35 30.91
C ASP A 22 -31.25 20.35 31.38
N GLY A 23 -30.49 20.95 30.46
CA GLY A 23 -29.39 21.89 30.78
C GLY A 23 -28.19 21.25 31.49
N VAL A 24 -28.21 19.94 31.70
CA VAL A 24 -27.10 19.16 32.25
C VAL A 24 -25.93 19.19 31.25
N ARG A 25 -24.71 19.43 31.76
CA ARG A 25 -23.50 19.44 30.94
C ARG A 25 -23.34 18.11 30.19
N ALA A 26 -23.06 18.20 28.89
CA ALA A 26 -22.86 17.01 28.08
C ALA A 26 -21.54 16.31 28.47
N TYR A 27 -21.55 14.98 28.49
CA TYR A 27 -20.38 14.16 28.78
C TYR A 27 -20.36 12.89 27.93
N GLN A 28 -19.16 12.35 27.74
CA GLN A 28 -18.92 11.05 27.15
C GLN A 28 -17.73 10.39 27.85
N HIS A 29 -17.93 9.15 28.30
CA HIS A 29 -16.84 8.28 28.73
C HIS A 29 -16.04 7.82 27.51
N VAL A 30 -14.72 7.92 27.60
CA VAL A 30 -13.83 7.51 26.50
C VAL A 30 -13.73 6.00 26.40
N GLU A 31 -13.74 5.33 27.55
CA GLU A 31 -13.79 3.87 27.62
C GLU A 31 -15.21 3.38 27.41
N ALA A 32 -15.33 2.29 26.65
CA ALA A 32 -16.58 1.56 26.52
C ALA A 32 -16.85 0.78 27.82
N ASP A 33 -18.11 0.61 28.14
CA ASP A 33 -18.53 -0.32 29.19
C ASP A 33 -18.03 -1.74 28.81
N PRO A 34 -17.29 -2.42 29.71
CA PRO A 34 -16.68 -3.72 29.39
C PRO A 34 -17.71 -4.85 29.19
N ILE A 35 -18.97 -4.64 29.60
CA ILE A 35 -20.07 -5.60 29.46
C ILE A 35 -20.90 -5.30 28.22
N THR A 36 -21.27 -4.04 27.98
CA THR A 36 -22.15 -3.67 26.85
C THR A 36 -21.39 -3.27 25.59
N GLY A 37 -20.11 -2.93 25.71
CA GLY A 37 -19.30 -2.35 24.62
C GLY A 37 -19.69 -0.92 24.27
N GLU A 38 -20.65 -0.31 24.97
CA GLU A 38 -21.14 1.04 24.67
C GLU A 38 -20.43 2.11 25.50
N ARG A 39 -20.14 3.25 24.87
CA ARG A 39 -19.64 4.43 25.59
C ARG A 39 -20.79 5.19 26.23
N LYS A 40 -20.79 5.28 27.56
CA LYS A 40 -21.76 6.07 28.30
C LYS A 40 -21.67 7.56 27.92
N LYS A 41 -22.78 8.12 27.46
CA LYS A 41 -22.95 9.54 27.11
C LYS A 41 -24.37 10.00 27.43
N ASN A 42 -24.58 11.30 27.63
CA ASN A 42 -25.90 11.89 27.92
C ASN A 42 -26.47 12.77 26.79
N PHE A 43 -25.82 12.78 25.63
CA PHE A 43 -26.31 13.49 24.44
C PHE A 43 -26.57 12.49 23.31
N THR A 44 -27.47 12.84 22.41
CA THR A 44 -27.84 12.01 21.26
C THR A 44 -27.23 12.55 19.98
N GLN A 45 -27.33 11.77 18.90
CA GLN A 45 -26.84 12.15 17.58
C GLN A 45 -27.95 12.03 16.56
N GLU A 46 -27.91 12.89 15.55
CA GLU A 46 -28.83 12.89 14.43
C GLU A 46 -28.07 12.95 13.11
N ASP A 47 -28.58 12.23 12.12
CA ASP A 47 -27.99 12.15 10.79
C ASP A 47 -28.66 13.18 9.88
N LYS A 48 -27.84 13.98 9.18
CA LYS A 48 -28.30 15.04 8.27
C LYS A 48 -27.60 14.92 6.94
N GLN A 49 -28.39 14.92 5.86
CA GLN A 49 -27.88 15.07 4.51
C GLN A 49 -27.41 16.51 4.32
N VAL A 50 -26.16 16.69 3.91
CA VAL A 50 -25.59 18.00 3.60
C VAL A 50 -24.84 17.93 2.28
N GLU A 51 -24.78 19.07 1.60
CA GLU A 51 -23.90 19.26 0.45
C GLU A 51 -22.50 19.67 0.94
N ILE A 52 -21.47 19.01 0.40
CA ILE A 52 -20.07 19.25 0.72
C ILE A 52 -19.37 19.69 -0.57
N GLU A 53 -18.91 20.94 -0.61
CA GLU A 53 -18.22 21.52 -1.78
C GLU A 53 -16.83 20.89 -1.97
N ASN A 54 -16.53 20.45 -3.20
CA ASN A 54 -15.20 20.00 -3.59
C ASN A 54 -14.32 21.20 -3.96
N LEU A 55 -13.21 21.37 -3.24
CA LEU A 55 -12.27 22.46 -3.43
C LEU A 55 -11.15 22.17 -4.43
N ARG A 56 -11.18 21.04 -5.14
CA ARG A 56 -10.14 20.72 -6.12
C ARG A 56 -10.06 21.80 -7.21
N GLY A 57 -8.91 22.44 -7.35
CA GLY A 57 -8.69 23.60 -8.23
C GLY A 57 -9.14 24.95 -7.66
N LYS A 58 -9.60 25.00 -6.41
CA LYS A 58 -10.00 26.19 -5.65
C LYS A 58 -9.33 26.23 -4.27
N GLU A 59 -8.20 25.56 -4.10
CA GLU A 59 -7.52 25.42 -2.81
C GLU A 59 -7.12 26.78 -2.22
N ASP A 60 -6.81 27.76 -3.05
CA ASP A 60 -6.45 29.14 -2.64
C ASP A 60 -7.65 29.97 -2.15
N SER A 61 -8.89 29.46 -2.24
CA SER A 61 -10.09 30.14 -1.76
C SER A 61 -10.30 30.05 -0.24
N VAL A 62 -9.46 29.26 0.45
CA VAL A 62 -9.55 29.00 1.89
C VAL A 62 -8.23 29.33 2.58
N SER A 63 -8.30 29.81 3.81
CA SER A 63 -7.11 30.04 4.64
C SER A 63 -7.40 29.75 6.11
N LEU A 64 -6.33 29.52 6.88
CA LEU A 64 -6.40 29.26 8.32
C LEU A 64 -7.10 30.39 9.08
N ASP A 65 -6.86 31.65 8.71
CA ASP A 65 -7.43 32.80 9.42
C ASP A 65 -8.82 33.20 8.91
N THR A 66 -9.27 32.74 7.74
CA THR A 66 -10.61 33.06 7.24
C THR A 66 -11.61 31.93 7.45
N THR A 67 -11.25 30.71 7.07
CA THR A 67 -12.14 29.53 7.09
C THR A 67 -11.79 28.55 8.20
N GLY A 68 -10.61 28.70 8.80
CA GLY A 68 -10.10 27.83 9.86
C GLY A 68 -9.28 26.63 9.35
N PHE A 69 -9.18 26.43 8.04
CA PHE A 69 -8.34 25.39 7.44
C PHE A 69 -7.66 25.87 6.17
N GLN A 70 -6.55 25.22 5.81
CA GLN A 70 -5.80 25.56 4.60
C GLN A 70 -5.04 24.35 4.06
N TYR A 71 -5.08 24.17 2.74
CA TYR A 71 -4.42 23.08 2.04
C TYR A 71 -3.05 23.49 1.51
N PHE A 72 -2.11 22.54 1.51
CA PHE A 72 -0.77 22.75 0.98
C PHE A 72 -0.30 21.50 0.25
N LYS A 73 0.51 21.69 -0.79
CA LYS A 73 1.26 20.62 -1.46
C LYS A 73 2.72 20.67 -1.00
N ARG A 74 3.09 19.72 -0.15
CA ARG A 74 4.42 19.57 0.46
C ARG A 74 4.68 18.08 0.69
N PRO A 75 5.49 17.40 -0.12
CA PRO A 75 5.89 16.02 0.12
C PRO A 75 6.54 15.87 1.49
N ALA A 76 6.24 14.78 2.20
CA ALA A 76 6.91 14.43 3.45
C ALA A 76 8.15 13.58 3.14
N LYS A 77 9.26 13.83 3.84
CA LYS A 77 10.46 12.98 3.76
C LYS A 77 10.22 11.65 4.45
N HIS A 78 9.62 11.70 5.64
CA HIS A 78 9.21 10.50 6.35
C HIS A 78 7.90 9.94 5.76
N THR A 79 7.92 8.66 5.39
CA THR A 79 6.82 7.99 4.66
C THR A 79 6.31 6.72 5.35
N SER A 80 6.88 6.34 6.50
CA SER A 80 6.60 5.09 7.23
C SER A 80 5.94 5.35 8.58
N PHE A 81 4.61 5.32 8.65
CA PHE A 81 3.86 5.66 9.87
C PHE A 81 3.47 4.42 10.71
N ALA A 82 4.33 3.40 10.69
CA ALA A 82 4.10 2.12 11.38
C ALA A 82 4.68 2.09 12.80
N ASN A 83 5.64 2.96 13.11
CA ASN A 83 6.37 2.96 14.38
C ASN A 83 6.36 4.37 15.00
N ASP A 84 5.79 4.49 16.21
CA ASP A 84 5.66 5.77 16.91
C ASP A 84 7.02 6.42 17.25
N GLU A 85 8.06 5.62 17.55
CA GLU A 85 9.41 6.14 17.82
C GLU A 85 10.05 6.73 16.56
N GLU A 86 9.84 6.12 15.40
CA GLU A 86 10.30 6.65 14.10
C GLU A 86 9.57 7.94 13.74
N ILE A 87 8.25 7.99 13.96
CA ILE A 87 7.45 9.20 13.78
C ILE A 87 7.99 10.34 14.65
N VAL A 88 8.26 10.08 15.93
CA VAL A 88 8.80 11.07 16.86
C VAL A 88 10.24 11.49 16.48
N ARG A 89 11.06 10.56 16.02
CA ARG A 89 12.46 10.85 15.67
C ARG A 89 12.59 11.62 14.34
N GLU A 90 11.75 11.32 13.36
CA GLU A 90 11.94 11.75 11.98
C GLU A 90 10.85 12.72 11.50
N TYR A 91 9.59 12.40 11.75
CA TYR A 91 8.47 13.18 11.24
C TYR A 91 8.15 14.42 12.09
N TYR A 92 8.35 14.32 13.41
CA TYR A 92 8.11 15.46 14.31
C TYR A 92 9.01 16.66 13.99
N PRO A 93 10.35 16.52 13.86
CA PRO A 93 11.20 17.66 13.50
C PRO A 93 10.82 18.29 12.16
N GLU A 94 10.54 17.45 11.15
CA GLU A 94 10.09 17.91 9.82
C GLU A 94 8.78 18.70 9.91
N SER A 95 7.80 18.18 10.65
CA SER A 95 6.48 18.80 10.81
C SER A 95 6.54 20.10 11.63
N ILE A 96 7.41 20.18 12.63
CA ILE A 96 7.63 21.40 13.43
C ILE A 96 8.11 22.53 12.52
N GLU A 97 9.13 22.29 11.71
CA GLU A 97 9.68 23.31 10.81
C GLU A 97 8.68 23.70 9.71
N LEU A 98 7.94 22.72 9.19
CA LEU A 98 6.88 22.97 8.22
C LEU A 98 5.75 23.85 8.80
N ILE A 99 5.28 23.55 10.01
CA ILE A 99 4.23 24.37 10.65
C ILE A 99 4.76 25.78 10.91
N LYS A 100 6.02 25.95 11.35
CA LYS A 100 6.63 27.29 11.50
C LYS A 100 6.66 28.05 10.19
N GLU A 101 7.10 27.42 9.09
CA GLU A 101 7.11 28.02 7.74
C GLU A 101 5.71 28.49 7.34
N LEU A 102 4.70 27.63 7.49
CA LEU A 102 3.35 27.89 6.98
C LEU A 102 2.54 28.87 7.84
N THR A 103 2.83 28.96 9.14
CA THR A 103 2.06 29.79 10.08
C THR A 103 2.79 31.04 10.55
N GLY A 104 4.11 31.10 10.37
CA GLY A 104 4.97 32.15 10.95
C GLY A 104 5.15 32.02 12.46
N ALA A 105 4.79 30.88 13.07
CA ALA A 105 4.95 30.68 14.51
C ALA A 105 6.42 30.72 14.95
N SER A 106 6.70 31.44 16.03
CA SER A 106 8.05 31.48 16.63
C SER A 106 8.42 30.19 17.37
N ARG A 107 7.42 29.43 17.81
CA ARG A 107 7.58 28.14 18.49
C ARG A 107 6.43 27.22 18.13
N VAL A 108 6.76 25.95 17.86
CA VAL A 108 5.80 24.87 17.63
C VAL A 108 6.20 23.70 18.52
N VAL A 109 5.22 23.08 19.18
CA VAL A 109 5.41 21.89 20.02
C VAL A 109 4.39 20.86 19.57
N LEU A 110 4.89 19.73 19.05
CA LEU A 110 4.07 18.54 18.82
C LEU A 110 4.00 17.75 20.10
N PHE A 111 2.77 17.52 20.58
CA PHE A 111 2.54 16.84 21.86
C PHE A 111 1.79 15.52 21.72
N ASP A 112 1.25 15.23 20.54
CA ASP A 112 0.48 14.02 20.25
C ASP A 112 0.46 13.78 18.74
N HIS A 113 0.29 12.53 18.35
CA HIS A 113 -0.04 12.14 16.99
C HIS A 113 -1.06 11.00 17.02
N THR A 114 -1.92 10.92 16.01
CA THR A 114 -2.89 9.84 15.91
C THR A 114 -2.92 9.31 14.49
N VAL A 115 -2.49 8.07 14.32
CA VAL A 115 -2.67 7.33 13.06
C VAL A 115 -4.06 6.71 13.06
N ARG A 116 -4.92 7.19 12.15
CA ARG A 116 -6.27 6.63 11.97
C ARG A 116 -6.29 5.66 10.82
N ARG A 117 -6.91 4.50 11.04
CA ARG A 117 -7.02 3.41 10.07
C ARG A 117 -8.50 3.00 9.96
N ARG A 118 -9.14 3.28 8.82
CA ARG A 118 -10.49 2.77 8.49
C ARG A 118 -10.48 1.25 8.38
N ARG A 119 -11.30 0.55 9.16
CA ARG A 119 -11.50 -0.90 9.03
C ARG A 119 -13.02 -1.15 9.00
N PRO A 120 -13.61 -1.47 7.83
CA PRO A 120 -15.08 -1.54 7.68
C PRO A 120 -15.77 -2.50 8.66
N ASP A 121 -15.10 -3.59 9.03
CA ASP A 121 -15.64 -4.65 9.88
C ASP A 121 -15.28 -4.49 11.37
N ASP A 122 -14.62 -3.40 11.76
CA ASP A 122 -14.12 -3.17 13.11
C ASP A 122 -14.82 -2.00 13.78
N ASN A 123 -15.65 -2.31 14.78
CA ASN A 123 -16.36 -1.32 15.58
C ASN A 123 -15.55 -0.88 16.82
N GLU A 124 -14.35 -1.44 17.03
CA GLU A 124 -13.54 -1.19 18.23
C GLU A 124 -12.68 0.07 18.07
N ASP A 125 -13.03 1.12 18.80
CA ASP A 125 -12.25 2.37 18.85
C ASP A 125 -11.29 2.39 20.06
N ALA A 126 -10.28 1.51 20.00
CA ALA A 126 -9.21 1.36 20.99
C ALA A 126 -7.90 2.09 20.55
N PRO A 127 -6.97 2.39 21.48
CA PRO A 127 -5.62 2.83 21.13
C PRO A 127 -4.96 1.87 20.11
N GLY A 128 -4.39 2.40 19.03
CA GLY A 128 -3.85 1.60 17.92
C GLY A 128 -4.88 1.05 16.90
N ARG A 129 -6.18 1.19 17.17
CA ARG A 129 -7.30 0.77 16.30
C ARG A 129 -8.25 1.92 15.93
N ARG A 130 -7.77 3.16 15.99
CA ARG A 130 -8.59 4.37 15.81
C ARG A 130 -9.20 4.44 14.40
N GLN A 131 -10.54 4.49 14.33
CA GLN A 131 -11.30 4.74 13.10
C GLN A 131 -11.37 6.25 12.79
N PRO A 132 -11.70 6.64 11.55
CA PRO A 132 -12.17 7.99 11.25
C PRO A 132 -13.36 8.37 12.14
N VAL A 133 -13.34 9.59 12.69
CA VAL A 133 -14.44 10.07 13.52
C VAL A 133 -15.60 10.46 12.62
N SER A 134 -16.77 9.85 12.83
CA SER A 134 -17.98 10.10 12.04
C SER A 134 -18.88 11.20 12.59
N GLY A 135 -18.64 11.63 13.84
CA GLY A 135 -19.39 12.70 14.50
C GLY A 135 -18.77 14.05 14.22
N VAL A 136 -19.60 15.05 13.91
CA VAL A 136 -19.15 16.44 13.75
C VAL A 136 -18.65 16.99 15.08
N HIS A 137 -17.40 17.44 15.13
CA HIS A 137 -16.76 17.94 16.35
C HIS A 137 -15.71 19.01 16.08
N VAL A 138 -15.27 19.65 17.16
CA VAL A 138 -14.03 20.43 17.26
C VAL A 138 -13.22 19.86 18.43
N ASP A 139 -11.93 19.62 18.20
CA ASP A 139 -11.08 18.90 19.15
C ASP A 139 -10.86 19.59 20.50
N GLN A 140 -10.95 20.93 20.53
CA GLN A 140 -10.59 21.71 21.71
C GLN A 140 -11.60 22.84 21.93
N SER A 141 -12.04 23.03 23.17
CA SER A 141 -12.60 24.31 23.63
C SER A 141 -11.47 25.30 23.94
N ALA A 142 -11.79 26.59 24.07
CA ALA A 142 -10.82 27.60 24.50
C ALA A 142 -10.19 27.26 25.86
N GLN A 143 -10.99 26.74 26.80
CA GLN A 143 -10.51 26.31 28.12
C GLN A 143 -9.57 25.09 28.00
N ALA A 144 -9.94 24.10 27.17
CA ALA A 144 -9.09 22.94 26.92
C ALA A 144 -7.76 23.33 26.26
N ALA A 145 -7.78 24.32 25.37
CA ALA A 145 -6.58 24.84 24.73
C ALA A 145 -5.62 25.49 25.74
N ILE A 146 -6.12 26.30 26.67
CA ILE A 146 -5.31 26.86 27.77
C ILE A 146 -4.74 25.74 28.65
N ALA A 147 -5.54 24.72 28.98
CA ALA A 147 -5.07 23.58 29.76
C ALA A 147 -3.94 22.81 29.05
N ARG A 148 -3.93 22.76 27.71
CA ARG A 148 -2.82 22.18 26.93
C ARG A 148 -1.53 22.99 27.03
N VAL A 149 -1.62 24.33 27.07
CA VAL A 149 -0.45 25.19 27.32
C VAL A 149 0.15 24.87 28.68
N HIS A 150 -0.66 24.79 29.74
CA HIS A 150 -0.19 24.40 31.08
C HIS A 150 0.44 23.00 31.13
N ARG A 151 -0.09 22.05 30.34
CA ARG A 151 0.37 20.66 30.36
C ARG A 151 1.69 20.44 29.63
N HIS A 152 1.92 21.17 28.54
CA HIS A 152 2.99 20.88 27.58
C HIS A 152 4.11 21.92 27.55
N MET A 153 4.01 22.98 28.36
CA MET A 153 5.03 24.02 28.47
C MET A 153 5.64 24.05 29.88
N PRO A 154 6.91 24.48 30.03
CA PRO A 154 7.50 24.73 31.34
C PRO A 154 6.66 25.71 32.15
N ALA A 155 6.40 25.39 33.42
CA ALA A 155 5.45 26.10 34.27
C ALA A 155 5.80 27.60 34.44
N GLU A 156 7.09 27.91 34.46
CA GLU A 156 7.66 29.25 34.55
C GLU A 156 7.41 30.11 33.31
N GLU A 157 7.22 29.52 32.13
CA GLU A 157 6.98 30.25 30.87
C GLU A 157 5.50 30.51 30.61
N VAL A 158 4.60 29.68 31.16
CA VAL A 158 3.16 29.72 30.86
C VAL A 158 2.53 31.10 31.03
N PRO A 159 2.78 31.87 32.11
CA PRO A 159 2.18 33.20 32.28
C PRO A 159 2.51 34.18 31.16
N GLU A 160 3.72 34.10 30.58
CA GLU A 160 4.14 34.96 29.47
C GLU A 160 3.65 34.43 28.11
N LEU A 161 3.57 33.11 27.95
CA LEU A 161 3.04 32.49 26.73
C LEU A 161 1.54 32.78 26.55
N LEU A 162 0.75 32.74 27.63
CA LEU A 162 -0.69 33.03 27.58
C LEU A 162 -1.02 34.51 27.27
N LYS A 163 -0.05 35.42 27.41
CA LYS A 163 -0.19 36.82 26.98
C LYS A 163 -0.02 37.00 25.47
N LYS A 164 0.54 36.01 24.78
CA LYS A 164 0.80 36.04 23.33
C LYS A 164 -0.28 35.27 22.58
N ARG A 165 -0.36 35.46 21.26
CA ARG A 165 -1.18 34.62 20.40
C ARG A 165 -0.64 33.18 20.42
N PHE A 166 -1.49 32.22 20.73
CA PHE A 166 -1.19 30.80 20.56
C PHE A 166 -2.34 30.10 19.85
N GLN A 167 -2.03 28.99 19.18
CA GLN A 167 -2.98 28.23 18.38
C GLN A 167 -2.77 26.75 18.62
N ILE A 168 -3.85 25.96 18.52
CA ILE A 168 -3.78 24.51 18.39
C ILE A 168 -4.21 24.18 16.97
N ILE A 169 -3.31 23.55 16.21
CA ILE A 169 -3.50 23.22 14.80
C ILE A 169 -3.19 21.74 14.62
N ASN A 170 -4.10 21.03 13.96
CA ASN A 170 -3.81 19.70 13.45
C ASN A 170 -3.17 19.81 12.07
N LEU A 171 -2.08 19.09 11.86
CA LEU A 171 -1.59 18.76 10.53
C LEU A 171 -2.17 17.40 10.16
N TRP A 172 -3.06 17.39 9.16
CA TRP A 172 -3.64 16.15 8.64
C TRP A 172 -3.10 15.84 7.26
N ARG A 173 -2.75 14.57 7.04
CA ARG A 173 -2.16 14.07 5.80
C ARG A 173 -2.63 12.64 5.50
N PRO A 174 -2.99 12.31 4.24
CA PRO A 174 -3.17 10.93 3.80
C PRO A 174 -1.87 10.13 3.84
N ILE A 175 -1.92 8.89 4.32
CA ILE A 175 -0.75 8.01 4.40
C ILE A 175 -0.84 6.93 3.32
N GLY A 176 0.21 6.78 2.52
CA GLY A 176 0.40 5.69 1.55
C GLY A 176 -0.43 5.75 0.25
N ARG A 177 -1.63 6.35 0.25
CA ARG A 177 -2.48 6.50 -0.94
C ARG A 177 -3.36 7.75 -0.87
N PRO A 178 -3.99 8.15 -1.99
CA PRO A 178 -4.98 9.22 -1.96
C PRO A 178 -6.17 8.93 -1.04
N ALA A 179 -6.62 9.94 -0.30
CA ALA A 179 -7.78 9.87 0.58
C ALA A 179 -9.08 9.89 -0.22
N LEU A 180 -9.52 8.72 -0.67
CA LEU A 180 -10.77 8.51 -1.40
C LEU A 180 -11.87 7.91 -0.51
N ASP A 181 -11.52 6.98 0.37
CA ASP A 181 -12.48 6.31 1.27
C ASP A 181 -12.52 6.99 2.65
N TRP A 182 -13.59 7.69 2.98
CA TRP A 182 -13.71 8.54 4.19
C TRP A 182 -12.82 9.79 4.21
N PRO A 183 -12.89 10.69 3.23
CA PRO A 183 -12.19 11.98 3.27
C PRO A 183 -12.70 12.86 4.42
N LEU A 184 -11.93 13.91 4.73
CA LEU A 184 -12.32 14.92 5.73
C LEU A 184 -13.25 15.96 5.13
N ALA A 185 -14.40 16.15 5.77
CA ALA A 185 -15.23 17.33 5.62
C ALA A 185 -14.82 18.38 6.67
N LEU A 186 -14.64 19.61 6.22
CA LEU A 186 -14.27 20.78 7.02
C LEU A 186 -15.33 21.87 6.85
N CYS A 187 -15.91 22.36 7.94
CA CYS A 187 -16.92 23.41 7.88
C CYS A 187 -16.24 24.79 7.89
N ASP A 188 -16.67 25.67 6.99
CA ASP A 188 -16.22 27.06 6.94
C ASP A 188 -16.62 27.79 8.22
N HIS A 189 -15.64 28.24 9.01
CA HIS A 189 -15.87 28.91 10.29
C HIS A 189 -16.90 30.06 10.20
N ARG A 190 -16.90 30.81 9.10
CA ARG A 190 -17.79 31.97 8.89
C ARG A 190 -19.27 31.59 8.78
N SER A 191 -19.56 30.31 8.62
CA SER A 191 -20.92 29.77 8.50
C SER A 191 -21.45 29.14 9.80
N VAL A 192 -20.63 29.09 10.85
CA VAL A 192 -20.96 28.44 12.13
C VAL A 192 -21.39 29.51 13.12
N ASP A 193 -22.60 29.38 13.68
CA ASP A 193 -23.04 30.25 14.78
C ASP A 193 -22.43 29.72 16.09
N PRO A 194 -21.86 30.58 16.96
CA PRO A 194 -21.36 30.12 18.26
C PRO A 194 -22.39 29.34 19.11
N SER A 195 -23.68 29.59 18.92
CA SER A 195 -24.77 28.86 19.60
C SER A 195 -25.00 27.43 19.07
N ASP A 196 -24.44 27.10 17.91
CA ASP A 196 -24.42 25.75 17.34
C ASP A 196 -23.48 24.84 18.13
N LEU A 197 -22.57 25.39 18.92
CA LEU A 197 -21.58 24.65 19.68
C LEU A 197 -22.01 24.42 21.12
N PHE A 198 -21.72 23.24 21.64
CA PHE A 198 -21.80 22.98 23.07
C PHE A 198 -20.65 22.09 23.55
N PRO A 199 -20.11 22.35 24.75
CA PRO A 199 -19.00 21.58 25.29
C PRO A 199 -19.44 20.19 25.74
N VAL A 200 -18.60 19.20 25.46
CA VAL A 200 -18.74 17.82 25.93
C VAL A 200 -17.52 17.47 26.75
N ALA A 201 -17.74 17.12 28.02
CA ALA A 201 -16.72 16.57 28.89
C ALA A 201 -16.31 15.17 28.41
N ARG A 202 -15.02 14.97 28.14
CA ARG A 202 -14.42 13.67 27.81
C ARG A 202 -13.84 13.08 29.09
N ILE A 203 -14.49 12.05 29.62
CA ILE A 203 -14.12 11.43 30.91
C ILE A 203 -13.21 10.23 30.64
N TYR A 204 -11.96 10.33 31.09
CA TYR A 204 -10.98 9.23 31.13
C TYR A 204 -10.89 8.69 32.56
N GLN A 205 -10.21 7.55 32.78
CA GLN A 205 -10.03 6.99 34.13
C GLN A 205 -9.40 8.01 35.10
N ASP A 206 -8.33 8.68 34.67
CA ASP A 206 -7.53 9.55 35.55
C ASP A 206 -7.66 11.04 35.26
N THR A 207 -8.32 11.42 34.15
CA THR A 207 -8.37 12.82 33.71
C THR A 207 -9.68 13.18 33.03
N GLN A 208 -9.96 14.47 32.95
CA GLN A 208 -11.08 15.02 32.19
C GLN A 208 -10.55 15.94 31.10
N GLY A 209 -10.97 15.69 29.86
CA GLY A 209 -10.81 16.59 28.72
C GLY A 209 -12.13 17.26 28.35
N GLU A 210 -12.09 18.16 27.36
CA GLU A 210 -13.28 18.79 26.80
C GLU A 210 -13.12 18.99 25.29
N THR A 211 -14.15 18.60 24.53
CA THR A 211 -14.29 18.84 23.10
C THR A 211 -15.54 19.69 22.86
N LEU A 212 -15.64 20.37 21.72
CA LEU A 212 -16.91 20.97 21.30
C LEU A 212 -17.61 20.05 20.30
N THR A 213 -18.91 19.95 20.45
CA THR A 213 -19.77 19.24 19.51
C THR A 213 -20.74 20.23 18.88
N VAL A 214 -21.20 19.91 17.67
CA VAL A 214 -21.95 20.84 16.82
C VAL A 214 -23.38 20.36 16.62
N LYS A 215 -24.35 21.26 16.84
CA LYS A 215 -25.76 21.10 16.50
C LYS A 215 -25.96 21.32 15.01
N TYR A 216 -26.97 20.71 14.42
CA TYR A 216 -27.25 20.95 13.01
C TYR A 216 -27.72 22.39 12.77
N ASN A 217 -27.14 23.04 11.77
CA ASN A 217 -27.59 24.31 11.22
C ASN A 217 -27.53 24.23 9.69
N PRO A 218 -28.62 24.52 8.95
CA PRO A 218 -28.62 24.49 7.50
C PRO A 218 -27.68 25.52 6.85
N ASN A 219 -27.22 26.52 7.60
CA ASN A 219 -26.27 27.52 7.10
C ASN A 219 -24.83 27.00 7.02
N HIS A 220 -24.51 25.87 7.64
CA HIS A 220 -23.18 25.29 7.62
C HIS A 220 -22.69 24.99 6.21
N LYS A 221 -21.54 25.56 5.85
CA LYS A 221 -20.91 25.37 4.55
C LYS A 221 -19.75 24.38 4.68
N TRP A 222 -20.00 23.15 4.25
CA TRP A 222 -19.03 22.07 4.27
C TRP A 222 -18.19 22.04 3.02
N LYS A 223 -16.89 21.78 3.20
CA LYS A 223 -15.92 21.69 2.11
C LYS A 223 -15.03 20.47 2.31
N TYR A 224 -14.55 19.89 1.22
CA TYR A 224 -13.55 18.83 1.21
C TYR A 224 -12.64 18.97 -0.01
N LEU A 225 -11.50 18.27 0.01
CA LEU A 225 -10.61 18.20 -1.14
C LEU A 225 -10.57 16.77 -1.67
N SER A 226 -11.16 16.55 -2.85
CA SER A 226 -11.26 15.21 -3.44
C SER A 226 -9.88 14.66 -3.81
N GLY A 227 -9.62 13.40 -3.44
CA GLY A 227 -8.42 12.66 -3.83
C GLY A 227 -7.12 13.25 -3.30
N MET A 228 -7.12 13.80 -2.07
CA MET A 228 -5.89 14.29 -1.45
C MET A 228 -4.80 13.22 -1.47
N THR A 229 -3.66 13.50 -2.08
CA THR A 229 -2.51 12.58 -2.15
C THR A 229 -1.64 12.65 -0.90
N PRO A 230 -0.75 11.66 -0.65
CA PRO A 230 0.21 11.76 0.46
C PRO A 230 1.18 12.95 0.38
N ASP A 231 1.29 13.63 -0.76
CA ASP A 231 2.06 14.86 -0.92
C ASP A 231 1.28 16.13 -0.55
N GLU A 232 0.00 15.99 -0.26
CA GLU A 232 -0.90 17.07 0.14
C GLU A 232 -1.20 16.95 1.64
N LEU A 233 -1.36 18.11 2.29
CA LEU A 233 -1.75 18.19 3.69
C LEU A 233 -2.78 19.29 3.88
N VAL A 234 -3.52 19.21 4.97
CA VAL A 234 -4.38 20.29 5.45
C VAL A 234 -4.01 20.65 6.88
N LEU A 235 -3.87 21.95 7.14
CA LEU A 235 -3.83 22.48 8.49
C LEU A 235 -5.26 22.78 8.93
N ILE A 236 -5.66 22.28 10.09
CA ILE A 236 -7.01 22.45 10.65
C ILE A 236 -6.86 23.15 12.00
N LYS A 237 -7.48 24.31 12.14
CA LYS A 237 -7.44 25.09 13.37
C LYS A 237 -8.41 24.51 14.39
N CYS A 238 -7.88 23.96 15.47
CA CYS A 238 -8.68 23.45 16.59
C CYS A 238 -9.01 24.56 17.60
N SER A 239 -8.09 25.50 17.82
CA SER A 239 -8.30 26.66 18.69
C SER A 239 -7.34 27.81 18.34
N ASP A 240 -7.78 29.05 18.51
CA ASP A 240 -6.98 30.29 18.47
C ASP A 240 -7.23 31.10 19.74
N SER A 241 -6.18 31.68 20.32
CA SER A 241 -6.32 32.54 21.50
C SER A 241 -6.89 33.92 21.16
N ILE A 242 -6.85 34.34 19.89
CA ILE A 242 -7.57 35.53 19.44
C ILE A 242 -9.07 35.22 19.42
N GLN A 243 -9.88 36.10 20.01
CA GLN A 243 -11.33 35.94 20.15
C GLN A 243 -12.10 37.22 19.76
N ASP A 244 -11.44 38.16 19.08
CA ASP A 244 -12.00 39.47 18.70
C ASP A 244 -12.81 39.44 17.38
N GLY A 245 -12.98 38.25 16.79
CA GLY A 245 -13.69 38.06 15.53
C GLY A 245 -12.88 38.39 14.27
N SER A 246 -11.61 38.79 14.40
CA SER A 246 -10.73 39.09 13.25
C SER A 246 -10.27 37.86 12.48
N VAL A 247 -10.28 36.69 13.12
CA VAL A 247 -9.81 35.42 12.56
C VAL A 247 -10.77 34.28 12.89
N ALA A 248 -10.74 33.23 12.08
CA ALA A 248 -11.33 31.96 12.44
C ALA A 248 -10.67 31.38 13.69
N VAL A 249 -11.47 30.91 14.63
CA VAL A 249 -10.99 30.44 15.96
C VAL A 249 -11.08 28.93 16.16
N PHE A 250 -11.83 28.23 15.31
CA PHE A 250 -11.96 26.77 15.29
C PHE A 250 -12.53 26.30 13.93
N THR A 251 -12.44 25.00 13.67
CA THR A 251 -13.05 24.36 12.49
C THR A 251 -13.80 23.09 12.88
N PRO A 252 -15.14 23.04 12.74
CA PRO A 252 -15.86 21.78 12.79
C PRO A 252 -15.42 20.85 11.68
N HIS A 253 -15.19 19.59 12.02
CA HIS A 253 -14.74 18.60 11.06
C HIS A 253 -15.23 17.20 11.38
N THR A 254 -15.24 16.34 10.37
CA THR A 254 -15.61 14.93 10.46
C THR A 254 -15.09 14.17 9.25
N GLY A 255 -14.87 12.87 9.38
CA GLY A 255 -14.83 11.98 8.22
C GLY A 255 -16.25 11.75 7.68
N PHE A 256 -16.40 11.57 6.38
CA PHE A 256 -17.70 11.26 5.77
C PHE A 256 -17.58 10.22 4.66
N GLN A 257 -18.63 9.44 4.44
CA GLN A 257 -18.67 8.53 3.32
C GLN A 257 -18.97 9.29 2.01
N ASP A 258 -17.99 9.38 1.13
CA ASP A 258 -18.16 9.99 -0.19
C ASP A 258 -18.87 9.01 -1.13
N SER A 259 -20.07 9.38 -1.56
CA SER A 259 -20.91 8.59 -2.47
C SER A 259 -20.35 8.50 -3.89
N THR A 260 -19.36 9.33 -4.22
CA THR A 260 -18.67 9.35 -5.52
C THR A 260 -17.40 8.49 -5.54
N THR A 261 -17.07 7.89 -4.40
CA THR A 261 -15.97 6.92 -4.28
C THR A 261 -16.17 5.78 -5.30
N PRO A 262 -15.22 5.53 -6.22
CA PRO A 262 -15.36 4.47 -7.21
C PRO A 262 -15.64 3.11 -6.55
N PRO A 263 -16.57 2.30 -7.07
CA PRO A 263 -16.82 0.95 -6.56
C PRO A 263 -15.53 0.11 -6.54
N GLY A 264 -15.24 -0.52 -5.41
CA GLY A 264 -13.98 -1.27 -5.23
C GLY A 264 -12.78 -0.39 -4.86
N THR A 265 -12.98 0.91 -4.54
CA THR A 265 -11.95 1.73 -3.92
C THR A 265 -11.53 1.06 -2.61
N PRO A 266 -10.26 0.67 -2.48
CA PRO A 266 -9.71 0.17 -1.25
C PRO A 266 -10.05 1.10 -0.09
N PRO A 267 -10.50 0.59 1.08
CA PRO A 267 -10.56 1.42 2.26
C PRO A 267 -9.25 2.19 2.44
N GLN A 268 -9.29 3.38 3.08
CA GLN A 268 -8.13 4.27 3.28
C GLN A 268 -6.91 3.58 3.95
N THR A 269 -6.99 2.29 4.26
CA THR A 269 -6.04 1.41 4.95
C THR A 269 -5.55 0.15 4.22
N MET A 270 -5.92 -0.14 2.98
CA MET A 270 -5.45 -1.37 2.31
C MET A 270 -3.93 -1.48 2.04
N SER A 271 -3.09 -0.63 2.65
CA SER A 271 -1.63 -0.82 2.68
C SER A 271 -1.12 -1.44 3.97
N GLU A 272 -1.95 -1.55 5.02
CA GLU A 272 -1.50 -2.02 6.33
C GLU A 272 -2.56 -2.93 6.99
N ALA A 273 -2.88 -4.06 6.34
CA ALA A 273 -2.98 -5.27 7.14
C ALA A 273 -1.69 -5.37 7.97
N PRO A 274 -1.71 -5.83 9.24
CA PRO A 274 -0.47 -6.05 9.97
C PRO A 274 0.49 -6.78 9.03
N ILE A 275 1.66 -6.17 8.77
CA ILE A 275 2.69 -6.78 7.94
C ILE A 275 3.18 -7.96 8.74
N LEU A 276 2.46 -9.08 8.62
CA LEU A 276 2.78 -10.26 9.37
C LEU A 276 4.18 -10.68 8.93
N PRO A 277 5.05 -11.08 9.87
CA PRO A 277 6.40 -11.52 9.54
C PRO A 277 6.37 -12.75 8.63
N PHE A 278 5.25 -13.46 8.56
CA PHE A 278 4.99 -14.55 7.64
C PHE A 278 3.48 -14.73 7.42
N THR A 279 3.13 -15.48 6.39
CA THR A 279 1.77 -16.00 6.16
C THR A 279 1.82 -17.52 5.99
N GLU A 280 0.76 -18.21 6.40
CA GLU A 280 0.63 -19.65 6.13
C GLU A 280 -0.22 -19.85 4.87
N ALA A 281 0.40 -20.29 3.80
CA ALA A 281 -0.27 -20.45 2.51
C ALA A 281 -0.22 -21.90 2.01
N LYS A 282 -1.16 -22.25 1.13
CA LYS A 282 -1.11 -23.50 0.39
C LYS A 282 -0.31 -23.30 -0.89
N LEU A 283 0.77 -24.06 -1.06
CA LEU A 283 1.51 -24.11 -2.32
C LEU A 283 1.28 -25.46 -3.00
N VAL A 284 1.23 -25.44 -4.34
CA VAL A 284 1.00 -26.64 -5.15
C VAL A 284 2.32 -27.16 -5.70
N TYR A 285 2.81 -28.25 -5.12
CA TYR A 285 4.00 -28.97 -5.55
C TYR A 285 3.69 -29.99 -6.63
N SER A 286 4.73 -30.39 -7.37
CA SER A 286 4.62 -31.40 -8.42
C SER A 286 5.01 -32.78 -7.88
N VAL A 287 4.22 -33.78 -8.24
CA VAL A 287 4.50 -35.20 -7.99
C VAL A 287 4.99 -35.79 -9.30
N PRO A 288 6.24 -36.28 -9.38
CA PRO A 288 6.74 -36.88 -10.60
C PRO A 288 5.92 -38.14 -10.95
N PRO A 289 5.83 -38.49 -12.24
CA PRO A 289 5.25 -39.76 -12.64
C PRO A 289 6.08 -40.95 -12.11
N GLU A 290 5.55 -42.16 -12.25
CA GLU A 290 6.25 -43.39 -11.85
C GLU A 290 7.67 -43.49 -12.42
N HIS A 291 8.55 -44.19 -11.69
CA HIS A 291 9.97 -44.30 -12.03
C HIS A 291 10.19 -44.73 -13.49
N GLY A 292 11.01 -43.96 -14.21
CA GLY A 292 11.36 -44.21 -15.61
C GLY A 292 10.40 -43.58 -16.63
N VAL A 293 9.25 -43.07 -16.20
CA VAL A 293 8.33 -42.34 -17.08
C VAL A 293 8.75 -40.87 -17.18
N ARG A 294 8.88 -40.37 -18.40
CA ARG A 294 9.21 -38.96 -18.67
C ARG A 294 8.05 -38.04 -18.28
N ALA A 295 8.32 -37.03 -17.47
CA ALA A 295 7.32 -35.99 -17.13
C ALA A 295 7.06 -35.05 -18.32
N TYR A 296 5.80 -34.73 -18.58
CA TYR A 296 5.40 -33.79 -19.63
C TYR A 296 4.15 -32.98 -19.28
N THR A 297 4.01 -31.82 -19.92
CA THR A 297 2.78 -31.01 -19.96
C THR A 297 2.58 -30.47 -21.38
N HIS A 298 1.40 -30.66 -21.96
CA HIS A 298 1.03 -30.05 -23.24
C HIS A 298 0.77 -28.55 -23.09
N PHE A 299 1.20 -27.79 -24.10
CA PHE A 299 0.96 -26.36 -24.14
C PHE A 299 -0.50 -26.03 -24.45
N ASP A 300 -1.17 -26.86 -25.24
CA ASP A 300 -2.58 -26.64 -25.55
C ASP A 300 -3.47 -27.09 -24.40
N VAL A 301 -4.55 -26.34 -24.23
CA VAL A 301 -5.60 -26.65 -23.27
C VAL A 301 -6.64 -27.50 -24.01
N ASP A 302 -7.11 -28.55 -23.36
CA ASP A 302 -8.21 -29.34 -23.88
C ASP A 302 -9.47 -28.44 -23.95
N PRO A 303 -10.09 -28.28 -25.13
CA PRO A 303 -11.17 -27.32 -25.32
C PRO A 303 -12.48 -27.69 -24.62
N ILE A 304 -12.60 -28.93 -24.12
CA ILE A 304 -13.79 -29.43 -23.43
C ILE A 304 -13.62 -29.29 -21.91
N THR A 305 -12.46 -29.68 -21.39
CA THR A 305 -12.19 -29.70 -19.95
C THR A 305 -11.53 -28.42 -19.43
N GLY A 306 -10.93 -27.62 -20.31
CA GLY A 306 -10.13 -26.46 -19.89
C GLY A 306 -8.80 -26.84 -19.23
N GLU A 307 -8.40 -28.12 -19.27
CA GLU A 307 -7.18 -28.61 -18.63
C GLU A 307 -6.05 -28.91 -19.63
N ARG A 308 -4.80 -28.70 -19.23
CA ARG A 308 -3.63 -29.11 -20.01
C ARG A 308 -3.35 -30.59 -19.77
N LYS A 309 -3.21 -31.37 -20.86
CA LYS A 309 -2.81 -32.78 -20.76
C LYS A 309 -1.41 -32.90 -20.12
N THR A 310 -1.30 -33.64 -19.03
CA THR A 310 -0.04 -33.85 -18.30
C THR A 310 -0.06 -35.20 -17.57
N ASN A 311 1.11 -35.79 -17.35
CA ASN A 311 1.28 -36.95 -16.47
C ASN A 311 1.90 -36.59 -15.12
N ILE A 312 1.99 -35.30 -14.79
CA ILE A 312 2.57 -34.79 -13.54
C ILE A 312 1.45 -34.64 -12.52
N GLY A 313 1.57 -35.33 -11.39
CA GLY A 313 0.64 -35.18 -10.28
C GLY A 313 0.82 -33.83 -9.57
N LYS A 314 -0.19 -33.42 -8.81
CA LYS A 314 -0.14 -32.22 -7.98
C LYS A 314 -0.33 -32.61 -6.51
N GLN A 315 0.37 -31.92 -5.62
CA GLN A 315 0.16 -32.07 -4.19
C GLN A 315 0.14 -30.70 -3.53
N GLU A 316 -0.93 -30.41 -2.79
CA GLU A 316 -1.02 -29.20 -1.98
C GLU A 316 -0.31 -29.40 -0.63
N LYS A 317 0.47 -28.39 -0.22
CA LYS A 317 1.13 -28.35 1.07
C LYS A 317 0.95 -26.98 1.70
N LYS A 318 0.52 -26.98 2.96
CA LYS A 318 0.53 -25.78 3.79
C LYS A 318 1.96 -25.50 4.21
N VAL A 319 2.45 -24.29 3.94
CA VAL A 319 3.82 -23.86 4.26
C VAL A 319 3.79 -22.46 4.84
N VAL A 320 4.85 -22.13 5.58
CA VAL A 320 5.11 -20.77 6.05
C VAL A 320 5.85 -20.02 4.95
N VAL A 321 5.34 -18.85 4.55
CA VAL A 321 5.96 -17.94 3.60
C VAL A 321 6.37 -16.68 4.36
N GLU A 322 7.67 -16.47 4.58
CA GLU A 322 8.19 -15.33 5.34
C GLU A 322 8.06 -14.03 4.52
N ASN A 323 7.56 -12.98 5.15
CA ASN A 323 7.51 -11.66 4.57
C ASN A 323 8.84 -10.93 4.76
N LEU A 324 9.43 -10.49 3.66
CA LEU A 324 10.74 -9.82 3.65
C LEU A 324 10.67 -8.30 3.75
N ARG A 325 9.49 -7.72 3.98
CA ARG A 325 9.35 -6.28 4.13
C ARG A 325 10.21 -5.77 5.30
N GLY A 326 11.14 -4.85 5.02
CA GLY A 326 12.13 -4.36 5.99
C GLY A 326 13.34 -5.29 6.20
N LYS A 327 13.46 -6.38 5.44
CA LYS A 327 14.57 -7.35 5.45
C LYS A 327 15.08 -7.63 4.03
N GLU A 328 14.89 -6.68 3.12
CA GLU A 328 15.21 -6.82 1.69
C GLU A 328 16.68 -7.15 1.43
N ASP A 329 17.56 -6.67 2.30
CA ASP A 329 19.01 -6.86 2.26
C ASP A 329 19.47 -8.27 2.67
N THR A 330 18.59 -9.08 3.27
CA THR A 330 18.89 -10.46 3.67
C THR A 330 18.94 -11.46 2.51
N VAL A 331 18.55 -11.02 1.30
CA VAL A 331 18.51 -11.81 0.08
C VAL A 331 19.23 -11.10 -1.07
N THR A 332 20.02 -11.85 -1.82
CA THR A 332 20.69 -11.36 -3.03
C THR A 332 20.53 -12.36 -4.17
N LEU A 333 20.72 -11.89 -5.41
CA LEU A 333 20.67 -12.76 -6.59
C LEU A 333 21.62 -13.95 -6.49
N ASP A 334 22.80 -13.78 -5.88
CA ASP A 334 23.79 -14.85 -5.75
C ASP A 334 23.61 -15.72 -4.51
N SER A 335 22.95 -15.25 -3.46
CA SER A 335 22.69 -16.08 -2.26
C SER A 335 21.36 -16.81 -2.33
N ALA A 336 20.26 -16.08 -2.50
CA ALA A 336 18.89 -16.60 -2.44
C ALA A 336 18.32 -16.91 -3.82
N GLY A 337 18.93 -16.39 -4.90
CA GLY A 337 18.45 -16.52 -6.28
C GLY A 337 17.48 -15.41 -6.70
N PHE A 338 17.16 -14.48 -5.81
CA PHE A 338 16.31 -13.33 -6.10
C PHE A 338 16.74 -12.11 -5.27
N GLN A 339 16.39 -10.91 -5.74
CA GLN A 339 16.73 -9.66 -5.05
C GLN A 339 15.72 -8.57 -5.38
N TYR A 340 15.36 -7.79 -4.36
CA TYR A 340 14.41 -6.69 -4.48
C TYR A 340 15.12 -5.35 -4.68
N PHE A 341 14.51 -4.47 -5.47
CA PHE A 341 15.00 -3.13 -5.72
C PHE A 341 13.84 -2.14 -5.78
N LYS A 342 14.09 -0.91 -5.33
CA LYS A 342 13.21 0.24 -5.56
C LYS A 342 13.74 1.06 -6.73
N HIS A 343 13.01 1.05 -7.83
CA HIS A 343 13.33 1.82 -9.03
C HIS A 343 12.05 2.15 -9.80
N PRO A 344 11.51 3.37 -9.68
CA PRO A 344 10.35 3.80 -10.45
C PRO A 344 10.56 3.62 -11.95
N ALA A 345 9.59 3.04 -12.65
CA ALA A 345 9.64 2.94 -14.11
C ALA A 345 9.23 4.29 -14.73
N LYS A 346 9.86 4.69 -15.83
CA LYS A 346 9.42 5.88 -16.57
C LYS A 346 8.17 5.55 -17.38
N HIS A 347 8.12 4.36 -17.96
CA HIS A 347 6.95 3.90 -18.69
C HIS A 347 5.87 3.36 -17.74
N THR A 348 4.64 3.83 -17.90
CA THR A 348 3.51 3.53 -17.00
C THR A 348 2.30 2.89 -17.71
N SER A 349 2.39 2.62 -19.02
CA SER A 349 1.26 2.20 -19.89
C SER A 349 1.45 0.79 -20.48
N PHE A 350 1.09 -0.24 -19.73
CA PHE A 350 1.34 -1.64 -20.13
C PHE A 350 0.19 -2.29 -20.93
N ALA A 351 -0.47 -1.52 -21.80
CA ALA A 351 -1.63 -1.97 -22.57
C ALA A 351 -1.29 -2.46 -23.98
N ASN A 352 -0.13 -2.06 -24.53
CA ASN A 352 0.27 -2.33 -25.90
C ASN A 352 1.70 -2.90 -25.95
N ASP A 353 1.86 -4.06 -26.59
CA ASP A 353 3.14 -4.78 -26.65
C ASP A 353 4.23 -4.00 -27.42
N ASP A 354 3.86 -3.30 -28.50
CA ASP A 354 4.81 -2.49 -29.28
C ASP A 354 5.32 -1.29 -28.48
N GLU A 355 4.45 -0.67 -27.67
CA GLU A 355 4.81 0.43 -26.77
C GLU A 355 5.76 -0.07 -25.66
N ILE A 356 5.47 -1.24 -25.07
CA ILE A 356 6.34 -1.89 -24.08
C ILE A 356 7.73 -2.16 -24.70
N ILE A 357 7.80 -2.69 -25.91
CA ILE A 357 9.06 -2.97 -26.61
C ILE A 357 9.81 -1.67 -26.92
N ARG A 358 9.12 -0.62 -27.36
CA ARG A 358 9.76 0.64 -27.74
C ARG A 358 10.25 1.45 -26.54
N GLU A 359 9.53 1.42 -25.42
CA GLU A 359 9.74 2.36 -24.31
C GLU A 359 10.24 1.68 -23.04
N TYR A 360 9.66 0.53 -22.67
CA TYR A 360 10.01 -0.15 -21.41
C TYR A 360 11.24 -1.05 -21.53
N TYR A 361 11.47 -1.67 -22.70
CA TYR A 361 12.65 -2.53 -22.90
C TYR A 361 13.96 -1.75 -22.79
N PRO A 362 14.15 -0.58 -23.45
CA PRO A 362 15.42 0.15 -23.35
C PRO A 362 15.78 0.56 -21.92
N GLU A 363 14.81 1.07 -21.14
CA GLU A 363 15.09 1.42 -19.73
C GLU A 363 15.36 0.19 -18.86
N SER A 364 14.68 -0.93 -19.13
CA SER A 364 14.88 -2.18 -18.40
C SER A 364 16.22 -2.84 -18.72
N ILE A 365 16.69 -2.75 -19.97
CA ILE A 365 18.02 -3.21 -20.39
C ILE A 365 19.11 -2.47 -19.61
N GLU A 366 19.06 -1.14 -19.57
CA GLU A 366 20.05 -0.34 -18.85
C GLU A 366 19.98 -0.55 -17.34
N LEU A 367 18.77 -0.73 -16.79
CA LEU A 367 18.60 -1.09 -15.39
C LEU A 367 19.22 -2.46 -15.08
N LEU A 368 18.96 -3.49 -15.91
CA LEU A 368 19.53 -4.81 -15.72
C LEU A 368 21.06 -4.79 -15.82
N LYS A 369 21.65 -4.07 -16.79
CA LYS A 369 23.11 -3.88 -16.85
C LYS A 369 23.65 -3.27 -15.56
N LYS A 370 23.01 -2.19 -15.08
CA LYS A 370 23.42 -1.49 -13.85
C LYS A 370 23.35 -2.38 -12.60
N LEU A 371 22.28 -3.17 -12.46
CA LEU A 371 22.04 -3.98 -11.26
C LEU A 371 22.85 -5.27 -11.24
N THR A 372 23.17 -5.83 -12.41
CA THR A 372 23.84 -7.12 -12.54
C THR A 372 25.33 -6.99 -12.84
N GLY A 373 25.76 -5.88 -13.44
CA GLY A 373 27.10 -5.72 -14.00
C GLY A 373 27.29 -6.37 -15.36
N ALA A 374 26.20 -6.84 -15.99
CA ALA A 374 26.26 -7.42 -17.33
C ALA A 374 26.71 -6.39 -18.37
N SER A 375 27.57 -6.82 -19.29
CA SER A 375 27.99 -6.00 -20.44
C SER A 375 26.92 -5.96 -21.52
N ARG A 376 26.11 -7.02 -21.62
CA ARG A 376 25.01 -7.14 -22.58
C ARG A 376 23.78 -7.76 -21.94
N VAL A 377 22.61 -7.19 -22.25
CA VAL A 377 21.29 -7.68 -21.85
C VAL A 377 20.44 -7.75 -23.09
N GLU A 378 19.77 -8.89 -23.31
CA GLU A 378 18.80 -9.06 -24.39
C GLU A 378 17.48 -9.58 -23.85
N ILE A 379 16.44 -8.75 -23.92
CA ILE A 379 15.07 -9.15 -23.54
C ILE A 379 14.45 -9.88 -24.73
N PHE A 380 14.14 -11.15 -24.55
CA PHE A 380 13.60 -11.98 -25.63
C PHE A 380 12.09 -12.15 -25.59
N ASP A 381 11.46 -11.98 -24.43
CA ASP A 381 10.01 -11.90 -24.31
C ASP A 381 9.59 -11.13 -23.06
N HIS A 382 8.31 -10.78 -23.03
CA HIS A 382 7.64 -10.32 -21.82
C HIS A 382 6.31 -11.04 -21.62
N THR A 383 5.76 -10.94 -20.43
CA THR A 383 4.43 -11.45 -20.13
C THR A 383 3.72 -10.51 -19.18
N VAL A 384 2.60 -9.93 -19.63
CA VAL A 384 1.67 -9.22 -18.75
C VAL A 384 0.64 -10.21 -18.22
N ARG A 385 0.46 -10.24 -16.90
CA ARG A 385 -0.53 -11.07 -16.21
C ARG A 385 -1.54 -10.16 -15.50
N ARG A 386 -2.82 -10.44 -15.69
CA ARG A 386 -3.93 -9.72 -15.05
C ARG A 386 -4.87 -10.75 -14.46
N ARG A 387 -4.94 -10.82 -13.13
CA ARG A 387 -5.80 -11.79 -12.46
C ARG A 387 -7.26 -11.44 -12.73
N ARG A 388 -8.05 -12.45 -13.10
CA ARG A 388 -9.51 -12.34 -13.30
C ARG A 388 -10.17 -13.45 -12.47
N PRO A 389 -10.70 -13.14 -11.28
CA PRO A 389 -11.34 -14.14 -10.43
C PRO A 389 -12.46 -14.87 -11.17
N GLY A 390 -12.53 -16.20 -11.05
CA GLY A 390 -13.54 -17.03 -11.71
C GLY A 390 -13.25 -17.41 -13.16
N GLU A 391 -12.20 -16.85 -13.78
CA GLU A 391 -11.76 -17.27 -15.11
C GLU A 391 -10.56 -18.23 -15.02
N ILE A 392 -10.62 -19.32 -15.79
CA ILE A 392 -9.54 -20.33 -15.88
C ILE A 392 -8.66 -20.15 -17.13
N ASP A 393 -8.98 -19.18 -17.99
CA ASP A 393 -8.30 -18.97 -19.27
C ASP A 393 -6.82 -18.60 -19.07
N ASP A 394 -5.92 -19.40 -19.64
CA ASP A 394 -4.47 -19.16 -19.68
C ASP A 394 -3.98 -18.98 -21.13
N VAL A 395 -4.76 -18.24 -21.92
CA VAL A 395 -4.43 -17.88 -23.32
C VAL A 395 -3.59 -16.59 -23.38
N PRO A 396 -2.81 -16.38 -24.47
CA PRO A 396 -2.12 -15.11 -24.69
C PRO A 396 -3.05 -13.90 -24.51
N GLY A 397 -2.60 -12.86 -23.78
CA GLY A 397 -3.40 -11.68 -23.44
C GLY A 397 -4.37 -11.81 -22.25
N ARG A 398 -4.65 -13.03 -21.76
CA ARG A 398 -5.50 -13.29 -20.58
C ARG A 398 -4.80 -14.09 -19.47
N ARG A 399 -3.47 -14.15 -19.48
CA ARG A 399 -2.69 -14.98 -18.55
C ARG A 399 -2.93 -14.64 -17.08
N GLN A 400 -3.23 -15.68 -16.31
CA GLN A 400 -3.41 -15.66 -14.86
C GLN A 400 -2.07 -15.86 -14.12
N PRO A 401 -1.99 -15.56 -12.81
CA PRO A 401 -0.90 -16.03 -11.96
C PRO A 401 -0.74 -17.56 -12.03
N VAL A 402 0.51 -18.05 -12.15
CA VAL A 402 0.78 -19.50 -12.11
C VAL A 402 0.71 -19.96 -10.66
N SER A 403 -0.13 -20.94 -10.34
CA SER A 403 -0.37 -21.46 -8.98
C SER A 403 0.49 -22.68 -8.60
N ARG A 404 1.19 -23.26 -9.57
CA ARG A 404 2.07 -24.41 -9.36
C ARG A 404 3.51 -23.96 -9.14
N VAL A 405 4.18 -24.52 -8.14
CA VAL A 405 5.60 -24.31 -7.92
C VAL A 405 6.41 -24.85 -9.11
N HIS A 406 7.27 -24.01 -9.68
CA HIS A 406 8.06 -24.36 -10.85
C HIS A 406 9.40 -23.60 -10.89
N VAL A 407 10.28 -24.09 -11.75
CA VAL A 407 11.39 -23.33 -12.34
C VAL A 407 11.21 -23.39 -13.86
N ASP A 408 11.22 -22.25 -14.52
CA ASP A 408 10.81 -22.18 -15.93
C ASP A 408 11.82 -22.70 -16.93
N GLN A 409 13.10 -22.81 -16.57
CA GLN A 409 14.16 -23.24 -17.48
C GLN A 409 15.11 -24.21 -16.78
N SER A 410 15.46 -25.29 -17.46
CA SER A 410 16.63 -26.11 -17.12
C SER A 410 17.90 -25.50 -17.72
N SER A 411 19.09 -26.02 -17.36
CA SER A 411 20.35 -25.64 -18.03
C SER A 411 20.31 -25.84 -19.54
N LYS A 412 19.72 -26.96 -19.98
CA LYS A 412 19.56 -27.28 -21.39
C LYS A 412 18.64 -26.28 -22.08
N ALA A 413 17.52 -25.94 -21.45
CA ALA A 413 16.58 -24.95 -21.99
C ALA A 413 17.20 -23.55 -22.05
N ALA A 414 18.01 -23.17 -21.05
CA ALA A 414 18.71 -21.89 -21.03
C ALA A 414 19.73 -21.76 -22.18
N ILE A 415 20.51 -22.81 -22.46
CA ILE A 415 21.43 -22.83 -23.62
C ILE A 415 20.64 -22.74 -24.94
N ALA A 416 19.51 -23.44 -25.04
CA ALA A 416 18.65 -23.34 -26.23
C ALA A 416 18.12 -21.91 -26.45
N ARG A 417 17.87 -21.13 -25.39
CA ARG A 417 17.49 -19.71 -25.51
C ARG A 417 18.58 -18.85 -26.15
N VAL A 418 19.85 -19.11 -25.85
CA VAL A 418 20.97 -18.42 -26.49
C VAL A 418 20.97 -18.73 -27.99
N HIS A 419 20.80 -20.00 -28.37
CA HIS A 419 20.72 -20.38 -29.79
C HIS A 419 19.53 -19.77 -30.53
N TRP A 420 18.38 -19.60 -29.87
CA TRP A 420 17.17 -19.08 -30.51
C TRP A 420 17.15 -17.56 -30.65
N HIS A 421 17.75 -16.84 -29.70
CA HIS A 421 17.58 -15.39 -29.59
C HIS A 421 18.83 -14.59 -29.91
N MET A 422 19.98 -15.25 -30.09
CA MET A 422 21.23 -14.59 -30.47
C MET A 422 21.61 -14.90 -31.93
N PRO A 423 22.35 -14.01 -32.60
CA PRO A 423 22.91 -14.30 -33.92
C PRO A 423 23.78 -15.55 -33.91
N ALA A 424 23.54 -16.49 -34.83
CA ALA A 424 24.20 -17.79 -34.86
C ALA A 424 25.74 -17.72 -34.85
N ALA A 425 26.33 -16.65 -35.42
CA ALA A 425 27.77 -16.42 -35.45
C ALA A 425 28.38 -16.08 -34.06
N GLU A 426 27.58 -15.52 -33.15
CA GLU A 426 28.05 -15.08 -31.82
C GLU A 426 27.88 -16.17 -30.75
N VAL A 427 26.93 -17.09 -30.95
CA VAL A 427 26.56 -18.12 -29.96
C VAL A 427 27.78 -18.92 -29.44
N PRO A 428 28.74 -19.38 -30.27
CA PRO A 428 29.89 -20.13 -29.76
C PRO A 428 30.75 -19.35 -28.77
N GLU A 429 30.88 -18.03 -28.93
CA GLU A 429 31.65 -17.19 -27.99
C GLU A 429 30.82 -16.84 -26.75
N LEU A 430 29.54 -16.54 -26.92
CA LEU A 430 28.64 -16.23 -25.80
C LEU A 430 28.49 -17.40 -24.83
N LEU A 431 28.46 -18.64 -25.34
CA LEU A 431 28.39 -19.85 -24.51
C LEU A 431 29.70 -20.22 -23.81
N LYS A 432 30.84 -19.61 -24.19
CA LYS A 432 32.11 -19.76 -23.46
C LYS A 432 32.18 -18.87 -22.22
N LYS A 433 31.42 -17.78 -22.20
CA LYS A 433 31.38 -16.83 -21.09
C LYS A 433 30.22 -17.14 -20.14
N ARG A 434 30.26 -16.53 -18.95
CA ARG A 434 29.15 -16.57 -18.01
C ARG A 434 27.94 -15.86 -18.63
N PHE A 435 26.80 -16.55 -18.62
CA PHE A 435 25.51 -15.93 -18.92
C PHE A 435 24.41 -16.41 -17.99
N GLN A 436 23.36 -15.60 -17.88
CA GLN A 436 22.24 -15.82 -16.99
C GLN A 436 20.91 -15.60 -17.72
N ILE A 437 19.86 -16.22 -17.20
CA ILE A 437 18.48 -15.81 -17.48
C ILE A 437 17.93 -15.15 -16.23
N ILE A 438 17.66 -13.85 -16.32
CA ILE A 438 17.08 -13.06 -15.24
C ILE A 438 15.71 -12.57 -15.67
N ASN A 439 14.76 -12.77 -14.77
CA ASN A 439 13.46 -12.17 -14.88
C ASN A 439 13.37 -10.89 -14.06
N LEU A 440 12.89 -9.83 -14.68
CA LEU A 440 12.43 -8.64 -13.97
C LEU A 440 10.93 -8.76 -13.81
N TRP A 441 10.47 -8.92 -12.58
CA TRP A 441 9.05 -8.91 -12.25
C TRP A 441 8.66 -7.64 -11.51
N ARG A 442 7.52 -7.05 -11.91
CA ARG A 442 7.03 -5.77 -11.37
C ARG A 442 5.48 -5.70 -11.38
N PRO A 443 4.84 -5.20 -10.31
CA PRO A 443 3.43 -4.76 -10.34
C PRO A 443 3.24 -3.51 -11.21
N ILE A 444 2.19 -3.43 -12.03
CA ILE A 444 2.11 -2.38 -13.07
C ILE A 444 0.98 -1.35 -12.90
N HIS A 445 0.10 -1.50 -11.90
CA HIS A 445 -1.05 -0.61 -11.75
C HIS A 445 -1.33 -0.22 -10.30
N HIS A 446 -1.19 -1.16 -9.37
CA HIS A 446 -1.42 -0.96 -7.94
C HIS A 446 -0.55 -1.95 -7.16
N PRO A 447 -0.41 -1.77 -5.84
CA PRO A 447 0.31 -2.72 -5.01
C PRO A 447 -0.20 -4.16 -5.19
N ALA A 448 0.73 -5.11 -5.26
CA ALA A 448 0.43 -6.53 -5.45
C ALA A 448 0.14 -7.23 -4.11
N PHE A 449 -1.03 -6.96 -3.54
CA PHE A 449 -1.55 -7.71 -2.38
C PHE A 449 -2.27 -8.99 -2.80
N ASP A 450 -2.99 -8.95 -3.92
CA ASP A 450 -3.68 -10.11 -4.47
C ASP A 450 -2.66 -11.01 -5.20
N TRP A 451 -2.67 -12.29 -4.87
CA TRP A 451 -1.81 -13.32 -5.48
C TRP A 451 -0.31 -12.96 -5.57
N PRO A 452 0.37 -12.60 -4.48
CA PRO A 452 1.78 -12.21 -4.52
C PRO A 452 2.69 -13.36 -5.01
N LEU A 453 3.95 -13.03 -5.30
CA LEU A 453 4.96 -14.02 -5.66
C LEU A 453 5.62 -14.60 -4.41
N ALA A 454 5.56 -15.92 -4.26
CA ALA A 454 6.42 -16.68 -3.36
C ALA A 454 7.68 -17.14 -4.11
N LEU A 455 8.83 -16.92 -3.49
CA LEU A 455 10.17 -17.25 -3.99
C LEU A 455 10.85 -18.16 -2.96
N CYS A 456 11.35 -19.31 -3.37
CA CYS A 456 12.05 -20.23 -2.49
C CYS A 456 13.53 -19.81 -2.38
N ASP A 457 14.03 -19.68 -1.15
CA ASP A 457 15.43 -19.38 -0.90
C ASP A 457 16.32 -20.53 -1.37
N TYR A 458 17.19 -20.27 -2.35
CA TYR A 458 18.08 -21.27 -2.93
C TYR A 458 18.92 -22.03 -1.88
N ARG A 459 19.28 -21.39 -0.76
CA ARG A 459 20.06 -22.03 0.33
C ARG A 459 19.32 -23.16 1.05
N SER A 460 18.03 -23.32 0.78
CA SER A 460 17.14 -24.28 1.45
C SER A 460 16.71 -25.46 0.58
N ILE A 461 17.13 -25.49 -0.69
CA ILE A 461 16.72 -26.51 -1.65
C ILE A 461 17.73 -27.67 -1.69
N ASP A 462 17.24 -28.88 -1.96
CA ASP A 462 18.09 -30.01 -2.34
C ASP A 462 18.08 -30.15 -3.87
N PRO A 463 19.22 -30.34 -4.55
CA PRO A 463 19.24 -30.61 -5.99
C PRO A 463 18.35 -31.78 -6.42
N ASN A 464 18.11 -32.75 -5.52
CA ASN A 464 17.21 -33.86 -5.76
C ASN A 464 15.73 -33.46 -5.70
N ASP A 465 15.36 -32.26 -5.28
CA ASP A 465 13.95 -31.80 -5.22
C ASP A 465 13.37 -31.54 -6.62
N PHE A 466 14.19 -31.53 -7.66
CA PHE A 466 13.81 -31.13 -9.01
C PHE A 466 13.75 -32.33 -9.97
N PHE A 467 12.87 -32.24 -10.96
CA PHE A 467 12.86 -33.18 -12.08
C PHE A 467 12.51 -32.46 -13.39
N PRO A 468 13.14 -32.83 -14.52
CA PRO A 468 12.83 -32.22 -15.81
C PRO A 468 11.43 -32.61 -16.26
N SER A 469 10.69 -31.62 -16.77
CA SER A 469 9.37 -31.75 -17.35
C SER A 469 9.37 -31.18 -18.75
N ALA A 470 9.05 -32.01 -19.74
CA ALA A 470 8.89 -31.58 -21.12
C ALA A 470 7.67 -30.67 -21.26
N ARG A 471 7.85 -29.52 -21.90
CA ARG A 471 6.75 -28.62 -22.27
C ARG A 471 6.51 -28.77 -23.77
N MET A 472 5.45 -29.51 -24.12
CA MET A 472 5.16 -29.91 -25.49
C MET A 472 4.37 -28.82 -26.21
N TYR A 473 4.95 -28.16 -27.20
CA TYR A 473 4.26 -27.26 -28.13
C TYR A 473 3.96 -28.00 -29.44
N PRO A 474 3.05 -27.50 -30.30
CA PRO A 474 2.80 -28.10 -31.59
C PRO A 474 4.04 -28.22 -32.50
N ASP A 475 4.95 -27.25 -32.40
CA ASP A 475 6.09 -27.05 -33.28
C ASP A 475 7.46 -27.31 -32.62
N ARG A 476 7.52 -27.38 -31.29
CA ARG A 476 8.77 -27.55 -30.54
C ARG A 476 8.56 -28.16 -29.17
N GLU A 477 9.68 -28.56 -28.57
CA GLU A 477 9.73 -29.04 -27.20
C GLU A 477 10.56 -28.07 -26.34
N GLY A 478 9.95 -27.56 -25.27
CA GLY A 478 10.65 -26.86 -24.19
C GLY A 478 10.87 -27.75 -22.98
N GLU A 479 11.59 -27.26 -21.98
CA GLU A 479 11.82 -27.99 -20.73
C GLU A 479 11.74 -27.04 -19.53
N THR A 480 10.96 -27.42 -18.52
CA THR A 480 10.85 -26.74 -17.21
C THR A 480 11.26 -27.73 -16.11
N LEU A 481 11.53 -27.26 -14.89
CA LEU A 481 11.71 -28.16 -13.75
C LEU A 481 10.44 -28.20 -12.89
N GLY A 482 9.93 -29.40 -12.67
CA GLY A 482 8.96 -29.68 -11.61
C GLY A 482 9.66 -29.71 -10.26
N VAL A 483 8.97 -29.24 -9.22
CA VAL A 483 9.52 -29.14 -7.85
C VAL A 483 8.74 -30.07 -6.93
N LYS A 484 9.43 -31.02 -6.31
CA LYS A 484 8.90 -31.93 -5.31
C LYS A 484 8.79 -31.21 -3.96
N TYR A 485 7.88 -31.67 -3.12
CA TYR A 485 7.78 -31.12 -1.77
C TYR A 485 8.98 -31.55 -0.93
N ASN A 486 9.59 -30.57 -0.26
CA ASN A 486 10.60 -30.76 0.76
C ASN A 486 10.26 -29.83 1.94
N PRO A 487 10.13 -30.34 3.19
CA PRO A 487 9.84 -29.51 4.35
C PRO A 487 10.94 -28.50 4.69
N ASN A 488 12.16 -28.68 4.17
CA ASN A 488 13.27 -27.73 4.38
C ASN A 488 13.14 -26.46 3.54
N HIS A 489 12.28 -26.44 2.52
CA HIS A 489 12.07 -25.27 1.66
C HIS A 489 11.66 -24.03 2.48
N LYS A 490 12.44 -22.96 2.36
CA LYS A 490 12.17 -21.67 2.99
C LYS A 490 11.59 -20.71 1.97
N TRP A 491 10.27 -20.54 2.01
CA TRP A 491 9.56 -19.62 1.14
C TRP A 491 9.59 -18.21 1.68
N LYS A 492 9.80 -17.26 0.78
CA LYS A 492 9.82 -15.83 1.04
C LYS A 492 8.85 -15.11 0.09
N TYR A 493 8.31 -13.99 0.52
CA TYR A 493 7.56 -13.07 -0.33
C TYR A 493 7.73 -11.62 0.14
N MET A 494 7.29 -10.69 -0.69
CA MET A 494 7.25 -9.28 -0.34
C MET A 494 5.81 -8.79 -0.35
N SER A 495 5.27 -8.47 0.83
CA SER A 495 3.89 -7.99 0.93
C SER A 495 3.76 -6.58 0.35
N GLY A 496 2.73 -6.38 -0.47
CA GLY A 496 2.35 -5.06 -0.97
C GLY A 496 3.37 -4.41 -1.89
N MET A 497 4.08 -5.18 -2.72
CA MET A 497 5.02 -4.60 -3.69
C MET A 497 4.31 -3.54 -4.53
N THR A 498 4.86 -2.32 -4.54
CA THR A 498 4.32 -1.19 -5.31
C THR A 498 4.85 -1.20 -6.75
N PRO A 499 4.25 -0.44 -7.68
CA PRO A 499 4.80 -0.31 -9.04
C PRO A 499 6.21 0.28 -9.13
N ASP A 500 6.70 0.92 -8.07
CA ASP A 500 8.07 1.44 -7.97
C ASP A 500 9.08 0.39 -7.53
N GLU A 501 8.61 -0.80 -7.15
CA GLU A 501 9.42 -1.91 -6.68
C GLU A 501 9.47 -3.02 -7.73
N LEU A 502 10.63 -3.66 -7.84
CA LEU A 502 10.84 -4.81 -8.73
C LEU A 502 11.60 -5.90 -7.99
N VAL A 503 11.44 -7.12 -8.46
CA VAL A 503 12.26 -8.26 -8.06
C VAL A 503 12.96 -8.83 -9.27
N LEU A 504 14.27 -9.03 -9.13
CA LEU A 504 15.04 -9.82 -10.08
C LEU A 504 15.01 -11.27 -9.62
N ILE A 505 14.64 -12.18 -10.51
CA ILE A 505 14.53 -13.62 -10.22
C ILE A 505 15.45 -14.37 -11.18
N LYS A 506 16.37 -15.14 -10.64
CA LYS A 506 17.27 -15.97 -11.42
C LYS A 506 16.55 -17.25 -11.84
N TRP A 507 16.49 -17.51 -13.14
CA TRP A 507 15.87 -18.74 -13.68
C TRP A 507 16.88 -19.81 -14.01
N GLN A 508 18.06 -19.41 -14.51
CA GLN A 508 19.21 -20.30 -14.62
C GLN A 508 20.51 -19.51 -14.80
N VAL A 509 21.64 -20.09 -14.39
CA VAL A 509 22.99 -19.68 -14.82
C VAL A 509 23.60 -20.81 -15.65
N ALA A 510 24.15 -20.50 -16.82
CA ALA A 510 24.82 -21.48 -17.65
C ALA A 510 26.20 -20.97 -18.10
N ALA A 511 27.14 -21.93 -18.10
CA ALA A 511 28.58 -21.85 -18.40
C ALA A 511 29.46 -21.06 -17.40
N ASP A 512 30.47 -21.76 -16.86
CA ASP A 512 31.58 -21.37 -15.96
C ASP A 512 31.26 -20.58 -14.67
N SER A 513 29.99 -20.31 -14.38
CA SER A 513 29.60 -19.80 -13.07
C SER A 513 29.75 -20.91 -12.03
N ILE A 514 30.82 -20.87 -11.26
CA ILE A 514 30.93 -21.38 -9.88
C ILE A 514 29.84 -22.41 -9.53
N GLN A 515 30.03 -23.65 -9.99
CA GLN A 515 29.14 -24.79 -9.69
C GLN A 515 29.58 -25.53 -8.42
N ASP A 516 30.36 -24.88 -7.57
CA ASP A 516 30.79 -25.42 -6.27
C ASP A 516 29.69 -25.33 -5.19
N GLY A 517 28.53 -24.77 -5.56
CA GLY A 517 27.39 -24.56 -4.66
C GLY A 517 27.42 -23.22 -3.91
N SER A 518 28.40 -22.34 -4.17
CA SER A 518 28.52 -21.05 -3.48
C SER A 518 27.54 -19.99 -3.97
N VAL A 519 26.88 -20.20 -5.12
CA VAL A 519 25.93 -19.26 -5.72
C VAL A 519 24.64 -19.93 -6.14
N ALA A 520 23.54 -19.20 -6.00
CA ALA A 520 22.23 -19.59 -6.49
C ALA A 520 22.23 -19.70 -8.01
N VAL A 521 21.71 -20.82 -8.53
CA VAL A 521 21.61 -21.06 -9.97
C VAL A 521 20.21 -20.80 -10.52
N PHE A 522 19.16 -21.04 -9.74
CA PHE A 522 17.77 -20.80 -10.11
C PHE A 522 16.89 -20.57 -8.88
N THR A 523 15.66 -20.11 -9.08
CA THR A 523 14.71 -19.81 -7.99
C THR A 523 13.36 -20.48 -8.23
N PRO A 524 12.99 -21.50 -7.43
CA PRO A 524 11.63 -22.04 -7.44
C PRO A 524 10.64 -20.95 -7.03
N HIS A 525 9.56 -20.80 -7.78
CA HIS A 525 8.61 -19.72 -7.52
C HIS A 525 7.18 -20.07 -7.94
N THR A 526 6.23 -19.31 -7.40
CA THR A 526 4.81 -19.43 -7.72
C THR A 526 4.06 -18.16 -7.31
N GLY A 527 2.93 -17.88 -7.98
CA GLY A 527 1.89 -17.07 -7.36
C GLY A 527 1.16 -17.91 -6.30
N PHE A 528 0.75 -17.29 -5.21
CA PHE A 528 0.00 -17.98 -4.16
C PHE A 528 -1.13 -17.10 -3.62
N GLU A 529 -2.17 -17.73 -3.11
CA GLU A 529 -3.23 -17.04 -2.40
C GLU A 529 -2.77 -16.75 -0.96
N ASP A 530 -2.52 -15.48 -0.65
CA ASP A 530 -2.24 -15.06 0.72
C ASP A 530 -3.57 -14.96 1.48
N PRO A 531 -3.83 -15.78 2.51
CA PRO A 531 -5.08 -15.71 3.29
C PRO A 531 -5.27 -14.36 3.99
N ASN A 532 -4.20 -13.57 4.14
CA ASN A 532 -4.26 -12.23 4.72
C ASN A 532 -4.48 -11.14 3.67
N THR A 533 -4.75 -11.49 2.41
CA THR A 533 -5.10 -10.53 1.36
C THR A 533 -6.35 -9.75 1.81
N PRO A 534 -6.27 -8.42 1.93
CA PRO A 534 -7.41 -7.61 2.36
C PRO A 534 -8.64 -7.82 1.47
N ALA A 535 -9.84 -7.86 2.06
CA ALA A 535 -11.08 -7.92 1.31
C ALA A 535 -11.22 -6.69 0.39
N GLY A 536 -11.65 -6.91 -0.86
CA GLY A 536 -11.74 -5.85 -1.87
C GLY A 536 -10.41 -5.50 -2.55
N THR A 537 -9.34 -6.27 -2.31
CA THR A 537 -8.05 -6.07 -3.01
C THR A 537 -8.23 -6.16 -4.53
N PRO A 538 -7.78 -5.14 -5.29
CA PRO A 538 -7.88 -5.18 -6.73
C PRO A 538 -7.04 -6.35 -7.29
N PRO A 539 -7.56 -7.09 -8.28
CA PRO A 539 -6.86 -8.25 -8.82
C PRO A 539 -5.47 -7.91 -9.37
N ARG A 540 -4.48 -8.75 -9.11
CA ARG A 540 -3.07 -8.52 -9.47
C ARG A 540 -2.89 -8.17 -10.93
N GLN A 541 -2.15 -7.09 -11.19
CA GLN A 541 -1.60 -6.79 -12.51
C GLN A 541 -0.09 -6.68 -12.41
N SER A 542 0.62 -7.46 -13.22
CA SER A 542 2.08 -7.51 -13.19
C SER A 542 2.67 -7.75 -14.58
N ILE A 543 3.89 -7.30 -14.78
CA ILE A 543 4.73 -7.63 -15.94
C ILE A 543 5.93 -8.44 -15.50
N GLU A 544 6.34 -9.35 -16.36
CA GLU A 544 7.55 -10.16 -16.27
C GLU A 544 8.34 -9.96 -17.57
N LEU A 545 9.55 -9.41 -17.50
CA LEU A 545 10.50 -9.38 -18.62
C LEU A 545 11.48 -10.52 -18.46
N ARG A 546 11.79 -11.23 -19.54
CA ARG A 546 12.78 -12.31 -19.52
C ARG A 546 13.99 -11.91 -20.35
N ALA A 547 15.14 -11.86 -19.70
CA ALA A 547 16.36 -11.37 -20.28
C ALA A 547 17.49 -12.39 -20.23
N LEU A 548 18.22 -12.49 -21.34
CA LEU A 548 19.58 -13.04 -21.37
C LEU A 548 20.55 -11.95 -20.91
N VAL A 549 21.40 -12.27 -19.95
CA VAL A 549 22.42 -11.36 -19.42
C VAL A 549 23.79 -12.00 -19.59
N PHE A 550 24.69 -11.31 -20.30
CA PHE A 550 26.05 -11.76 -20.60
C PHE A 550 27.07 -10.88 -19.89
N TYR A 551 28.14 -11.51 -19.43
CA TYR A 551 29.25 -10.87 -18.72
C TYR A 551 30.52 -11.03 -19.55
N ASP A 552 31.40 -10.03 -19.51
CA ASP A 552 32.62 -10.01 -20.33
C ASP A 552 33.85 -10.62 -19.69
#